data_AF-A4XAQ4-F1
#
_entry.id   AF-A4XAQ4-F1
#
_cell.length_a   1.000
_cell.length_b   1.000
_cell.length_c   1.000
_cell.angle_alpha   90.00
_cell.angle_beta   90.00
_cell.angle_gamma   90.00
#
_symmetry.space_group_name_H-M   'P 1'
#
loop_
_entity.id
_entity.type
_entity.pdbx_description
1 polymer ?
#
loop_
_entity_poly.entity_id
_entity_poly.type
_entity_poly.pdbx_seq_one_letter_code
_entity_poly.pdbx_strand_id
1 'polypeptide(L)' 'MTDNPPVTAVPETESDLRRLDDLLEDLYRGQERISQGDIYRRAVAAQMPAGLLTRIGGLPEGEYSVDEAADLLGGSAA' A
#
# COMPACT_ATOMS: atom_id res chain seq x y z
N MET A 1 28.72 -1.21 -20.75
CA MET A 1 28.13 0.09 -20.42
C MET A 1 26.82 -0.22 -19.71
N THR A 2 26.74 0.08 -18.42
CA THR A 2 25.62 -0.30 -17.56
C THR A 2 24.39 0.51 -17.96
N ASP A 3 23.46 -0.10 -18.68
CA ASP A 3 22.15 0.50 -18.90
C ASP A 3 21.32 0.25 -17.65
N ASN A 4 21.42 1.21 -16.73
CA ASN A 4 20.63 1.27 -15.52
C ASN A 4 19.24 1.78 -15.94
N PRO A 5 18.16 0.99 -15.84
CA PRO A 5 16.84 1.49 -16.18
C PRO A 5 16.51 2.69 -15.27
N PRO A 6 15.77 3.68 -15.78
CA PRO A 6 15.47 4.87 -15.01
C PRO A 6 14.70 4.44 -13.75
N VAL A 7 15.20 4.85 -12.58
CA VAL A 7 14.47 4.87 -11.31
C VAL A 7 13.36 5.93 -11.39
N THR A 8 12.41 5.71 -12.29
CA THR A 8 11.21 6.53 -12.43
C THR A 8 10.06 5.61 -12.12
N ALA A 9 9.39 5.89 -11.00
CA ALA A 9 8.24 5.19 -10.46
C ALA A 9 7.45 4.46 -11.55
N VAL A 10 7.65 3.14 -11.63
CA VAL A 10 6.80 2.28 -12.45
C VAL A 10 5.37 2.49 -11.96
N PRO A 11 4.38 2.59 -12.86
CA PRO A 11 2.98 2.50 -12.45
C PRO A 11 2.85 1.22 -11.64
N GLU A 12 2.19 1.32 -10.47
CA GLU A 12 1.88 0.15 -9.66
C GLU A 12 1.22 -0.85 -10.58
N THR A 13 1.92 -1.94 -10.80
CA THR A 13 1.44 -2.94 -11.73
C THR A 13 0.15 -3.52 -11.15
N GLU A 14 -0.71 -4.07 -12.00
CA GLU A 14 -1.86 -4.86 -11.54
C GLU A 14 -1.46 -5.89 -10.46
N SER A 15 -0.24 -6.45 -10.53
CA SER A 15 0.29 -7.33 -9.49
C SER A 15 0.65 -6.65 -8.18
N ASP A 16 1.08 -5.38 -8.21
CA ASP A 16 1.37 -4.62 -6.99
C ASP A 16 0.07 -4.20 -6.28
N LEU A 17 -0.97 -3.85 -7.04
CA LEU A 17 -2.30 -3.56 -6.50
C LEU A 17 -2.93 -4.80 -5.85
N ARG A 18 -2.83 -5.98 -6.49
CA ARG A 18 -3.28 -7.24 -5.85
C ARG A 18 -2.54 -7.55 -4.56
N ARG A 19 -1.23 -7.30 -4.50
CA ARG A 19 -0.45 -7.47 -3.26
C ARG A 19 -0.87 -6.47 -2.17
N LEU A 20 -1.26 -5.27 -2.57
CA LEU A 20 -1.84 -4.28 -1.65
C LEU A 20 -3.18 -4.78 -1.13
N ASP A 21 -4.06 -5.28 -2.00
CA ASP A 21 -5.38 -5.81 -1.61
C ASP A 21 -5.23 -7.00 -0.64
N ASP A 22 -4.34 -7.96 -0.94
CA ASP A 22 -4.03 -9.10 -0.07
C ASP A 22 -3.51 -8.63 1.31
N LEU A 23 -2.66 -7.60 1.34
CA LEU A 23 -2.12 -7.02 2.57
C LEU A 23 -3.24 -6.37 3.40
N LEU A 24 -4.13 -5.61 2.76
CA LEU A 24 -5.25 -4.95 3.42
C LEU A 24 -6.24 -5.99 3.97
N GLU A 25 -6.53 -7.07 3.24
CA GLU A 25 -7.40 -8.15 3.73
C GLU A 25 -6.81 -8.81 5.00
N ASP A 26 -5.51 -9.11 5.01
CA ASP A 26 -4.84 -9.67 6.20
C ASP A 26 -4.88 -8.69 7.38
N LEU A 27 -4.55 -7.43 7.13
CA LEU A 27 -4.43 -6.40 8.16
C LEU A 27 -5.77 -6.06 8.83
N TYR A 28 -6.86 -6.04 8.05
CA TYR A 28 -8.20 -5.69 8.53
C TYR A 28 -8.99 -6.90 9.02
N ARG A 29 -8.39 -8.10 9.10
CA ARG A 29 -9.07 -9.31 9.58
C ARG A 29 -9.53 -9.13 11.04
N GLY A 30 -10.82 -8.86 11.21
CA GLY A 30 -11.43 -8.65 12.53
C GLY A 30 -11.13 -7.28 13.15
N GLN A 31 -10.68 -6.31 12.34
CA GLN A 31 -10.44 -4.92 12.75
C GLN A 31 -11.15 -3.98 11.78
N GLU A 32 -11.94 -3.03 12.29
CA GLU A 32 -12.69 -2.10 11.45
C GLU A 32 -11.83 -0.92 10.98
N ARG A 33 -10.86 -0.50 11.81
CA ARG A 33 -9.99 0.64 11.55
C ARG A 33 -8.56 0.32 11.94
N ILE A 34 -7.61 0.78 11.11
CA ILE A 34 -6.17 0.59 11.34
C ILE A 34 -5.46 1.93 11.16
N SER A 35 -4.48 2.22 12.00
CA SER A 35 -3.70 3.45 11.91
C SER A 35 -2.81 3.50 10.67
N GLN A 36 -2.59 4.68 10.10
CA GLN A 36 -1.65 4.90 9.00
C GLN A 36 -0.26 4.30 9.30
N GLY A 37 0.22 4.48 10.53
CA GLY A 37 1.51 3.96 10.97
C GLY A 37 1.56 2.44 10.98
N ASP A 38 0.47 1.77 11.33
CA ASP A 38 0.37 0.30 11.28
C ASP A 38 0.33 -0.22 9.85
N ILE A 39 -0.46 0.42 8.97
CA ILE A 39 -0.49 0.10 7.53
C ILE A 39 0.92 0.23 6.94
N TYR A 40 1.62 1.34 7.23
CA TYR A 40 2.98 1.56 6.76
C TYR A 40 3.96 0.51 7.29
N ARG A 41 3.95 0.23 8.60
CA ARG A 41 4.84 -0.79 9.20
C ARG A 41 4.62 -2.17 8.60
N ARG A 42 3.36 -2.56 8.37
CA ARG A 42 3.04 -3.86 7.78
C ARG A 42 3.43 -3.93 6.30
N ALA A 43 3.23 -2.86 5.54
CA ALA A 43 3.67 -2.77 4.15
C ALA A 43 5.19 -2.87 4.02
N VAL A 44 5.95 -2.23 4.92
CA VAL A 44 7.42 -2.37 4.99
C VAL A 44 7.80 -3.82 5.30
N ALA A 45 7.15 -4.44 6.29
CA ALA A 45 7.42 -5.84 6.64
C ALA A 45 7.09 -6.81 5.50
N ALA A 46 6.07 -6.50 4.70
CA ALA A 46 5.70 -7.25 3.50
C ALA A 46 6.59 -6.93 2.27
N GLN A 47 7.59 -6.05 2.42
CA GLN A 47 8.49 -5.61 1.35
C GLN A 47 7.73 -5.07 0.13
N MET A 48 6.68 -4.27 0.38
CA MET A 48 5.92 -3.64 -0.69
C MET A 48 6.81 -2.73 -1.56
N PRO A 49 6.46 -2.55 -2.84
CA PRO A 49 7.16 -1.65 -3.74
C PRO A 49 7.34 -0.25 -3.16
N ALA A 50 8.48 0.39 -3.44
CA ALA A 50 8.81 1.71 -2.91
C ALA A 50 7.78 2.81 -3.28
N GLY A 51 7.14 2.69 -4.44
CA GLY A 51 6.06 3.59 -4.86
C GLY A 51 4.85 3.53 -3.91
N LEU A 52 4.40 2.32 -3.59
CA LEU A 52 3.32 2.07 -2.64
C LEU A 52 3.70 2.54 -1.22
N LEU A 53 4.92 2.24 -0.76
CA LEU A 53 5.39 2.71 0.55
C LEU A 53 5.38 4.25 0.63
N THR A 54 5.81 4.93 -0.43
CA THR A 54 5.79 6.40 -0.48
C THR A 54 4.35 6.93 -0.43
N ARG A 55 3.40 6.27 -1.11
CA ARG A 55 1.99 6.66 -1.08
C ARG A 55 1.36 6.46 0.30
N ILE A 56 1.56 5.28 0.91
CA ILE A 56 1.08 4.97 2.26
C ILE A 56 1.68 5.95 3.27
N GLY A 57 2.98 6.23 3.18
CA GLY A 57 3.68 7.20 4.02
C GLY A 57 3.21 8.66 3.85
N GLY A 58 2.54 8.97 2.73
CA GLY A 58 1.98 10.28 2.44
C GLY A 58 0.51 10.44 2.84
N LEU A 59 -0.15 9.38 3.33
CA LEU A 59 -1.49 9.50 3.90
C LEU A 59 -1.46 10.39 5.15
N PRO A 60 -2.50 11.22 5.38
CA PRO A 60 -2.66 11.93 6.64
C PRO A 60 -2.58 11.00 7.86
N GLU A 61 -2.16 11.54 9.00
CA GLU A 61 -2.24 10.79 10.24
C GLU A 61 -3.71 10.53 10.60
N GLY A 62 -4.02 9.29 10.96
CA GLY A 62 -5.37 8.86 11.29
C GLY A 62 -5.53 7.35 11.22
N GLU A 63 -6.74 6.91 11.48
CA GLU A 63 -7.16 5.53 11.26
C GLU A 63 -8.08 5.47 10.04
N TYR A 64 -7.94 4.42 9.24
CA TYR A 64 -8.66 4.22 7.99
C TYR A 64 -9.45 2.92 8.07
N SER A 65 -10.63 2.85 7.46
CA SER A 65 -11.26 1.56 7.11
C SER A 65 -10.54 0.92 5.91
N VAL A 66 -10.86 -0.35 5.62
CA VAL A 66 -10.33 -1.04 4.44
C VAL A 66 -10.72 -0.32 3.14
N ASP A 67 -11.98 0.11 3.04
CA ASP A 67 -12.48 0.83 1.86
C ASP A 67 -11.78 2.18 1.70
N GLU A 68 -11.65 2.96 2.78
CA GLU A 68 -10.95 4.25 2.76
C GLU A 68 -9.48 4.07 2.36
N ALA A 69 -8.81 3.04 2.88
CA ALA A 69 -7.42 2.76 2.57
C ALA A 69 -7.25 2.35 1.10
N ALA A 70 -8.08 1.44 0.59
CA ALA A 70 -8.02 0.99 -0.79
C ALA A 70 -8.30 2.14 -1.77
N ASP A 71 -9.34 2.95 -1.52
CA ASP A 71 -9.68 4.11 -2.36
C ASP A 71 -8.51 5.11 -2.46
N LEU A 72 -7.86 5.40 -1.33
CA LEU A 72 -6.73 6.34 -1.29
C LEU A 72 -5.45 5.76 -1.88
N LEU A 73 -5.26 4.45 -1.79
CA LEU A 73 -4.06 3.76 -2.23
C LEU A 73 -4.18 3.18 -3.63
N GLY A 74 -5.35 3.27 -4.27
CA GLY A 74 -5.59 2.75 -5.62
C GLY A 74 -5.79 1.24 -5.67
N GLY A 75 -6.04 0.59 -4.53
CA GLY A 75 -6.49 -0.79 -4.46
C GLY A 75 -7.95 -0.91 -4.90
N SER A 76 -8.39 -2.12 -5.22
CA SER A 76 -9.76 -2.37 -5.61
C SER A 76 -10.53 -2.86 -4.39
N ALA A 77 -10.95 -1.94 -3.50
CA ALA A 77 -11.95 -2.32 -2.48
C ALA A 77 -13.31 -2.53 -3.15
N ALA A 78 -13.52 -3.76 -3.64
CA ALA A 78 -14.81 -4.37 -3.94
C ALA A 78 -14.66 -5.88 -4.12
#